data_AF-A0A6S7II93-F1
#
_entry.id   AF-A0A6S7II93-F1
#
_cell.length_a   1.000
_cell.length_b   1.000
_cell.length_c   1.000
_cell.angle_alpha   90.00
_cell.angle_beta   90.00
_cell.angle_gamma   90.00
#
_symmetry.space_group_name_H-M   'P 1'
#
loop_
_entity.id
_entity.type
_entity.pdbx_description
1 polymer ?
#
loop_
_entity_poly.entity_id
_entity_poly.type
_entity_poly.pdbx_seq_one_letter_code
_entity_poly.pdbx_strand_id
1 'polypeptide(L)'
;SQAKVMYNITEKDCYGERIEKECPKCFSVDDFEDLFDKNINCSSYLTRVKSIGGLMKVKKAYIKAYDAVEYATMPYVIPEFCQCDEINNGVASLVFGQSDYFRTNGKEISLVLDSGTTVAKWDGKKMRNIFREKMVQEIYRKCSRFFEGYS
;
A
#
# COMPACT_ATOMS: atom_id res chain seq x y z
N SER A 1 17.66 15.40 -48.42
CA SER A 1 17.57 14.27 -47.49
C SER A 1 16.44 14.58 -46.50
N GLN A 2 15.46 13.70 -46.35
CA GLN A 2 14.38 13.90 -45.37
C GLN A 2 14.85 13.37 -44.01
N ALA A 3 14.93 14.27 -43.03
CA ALA A 3 15.25 13.94 -41.65
C ALA A 3 14.14 13.04 -41.09
N LYS A 4 14.53 11.85 -40.60
CA LYS A 4 13.64 10.90 -39.95
C LYS A 4 13.27 11.49 -38.58
N VAL A 5 12.08 12.06 -38.46
CA VAL A 5 11.55 12.54 -37.17
C VAL A 5 11.26 11.31 -36.32
N MET A 6 12.15 11.02 -35.36
CA MET A 6 11.90 10.02 -34.33
C MET A 6 11.08 10.69 -33.22
N TYR A 7 9.80 10.36 -33.13
CA TYR A 7 8.99 10.69 -31.97
C TYR A 7 9.45 9.82 -30.79
N ASN A 8 9.91 10.45 -29.70
CA ASN A 8 10.10 9.78 -28.43
C ASN A 8 8.73 9.59 -27.79
N ILE A 9 8.08 8.47 -28.09
CA ILE A 9 6.86 8.03 -27.41
C ILE A 9 7.29 7.41 -26.08
N THR A 10 6.83 7.94 -24.96
CA THR A 10 7.07 7.40 -23.62
C THR A 10 5.96 6.41 -23.23
N GLU A 11 6.20 5.54 -22.24
CA GLU A 11 5.14 4.65 -21.71
C GLU A 11 3.93 5.44 -21.19
N LYS A 12 4.14 6.66 -20.67
CA LYS A 12 3.08 7.56 -20.26
C LYS A 12 2.23 8.03 -21.44
N ASP A 13 2.82 8.20 -22.62
CA ASP A 13 2.08 8.56 -23.84
C ASP A 13 1.21 7.38 -24.35
N CYS A 14 1.60 6.14 -24.04
CA CYS A 14 0.85 4.93 -24.42
C CYS A 14 -0.20 4.51 -23.37
N TYR A 15 0.10 4.70 -22.08
CA TYR A 15 -0.65 4.09 -20.97
C TYR A 15 -1.03 5.07 -19.85
N GLY A 16 -0.73 6.36 -19.97
CA GLY A 16 -0.87 7.35 -18.89
C GLY A 16 -2.25 7.35 -18.22
N GLU A 17 -3.33 7.34 -19.02
CA GLU A 17 -4.69 7.26 -18.47
C GLU A 17 -4.97 5.97 -17.71
N ARG A 18 -4.40 4.83 -18.14
CA ARG A 18 -4.60 3.54 -17.46
C ARG A 18 -3.79 3.48 -16.17
N ILE A 19 -2.58 4.04 -16.17
CA ILE A 19 -1.76 4.15 -14.96
C ILE A 19 -2.53 4.94 -13.89
N GLU A 20 -3.12 6.08 -14.25
CA GLU A 20 -3.88 6.90 -13.30
C GLU A 20 -5.17 6.23 -12.79
N LYS A 21 -5.81 5.36 -13.60
CA LYS A 21 -7.08 4.71 -13.26
C LYS A 21 -6.92 3.37 -12.53
N GLU A 22 -5.87 2.62 -12.80
CA GLU A 22 -5.69 1.23 -12.35
C GLU A 22 -4.60 1.09 -11.28
N CYS A 23 -3.58 1.96 -11.27
CA CYS A 23 -2.40 1.75 -10.44
C CYS A 23 -2.53 2.27 -9.01
N PRO A 24 -1.85 1.62 -8.05
CA PRO A 24 -1.71 2.14 -6.71
C PRO A 24 -1.00 3.49 -6.72
N LYS A 25 -1.35 4.33 -5.75
CA LYS A 25 -0.61 5.57 -5.50
C LYS A 25 0.65 5.23 -4.72
N CYS A 26 1.81 5.39 -5.33
CA CYS A 26 3.08 5.08 -4.67
C CYS A 26 3.79 6.38 -4.29
N PHE A 27 3.98 6.56 -2.98
CA PHE A 27 4.38 7.83 -2.38
C PHE A 27 5.72 7.76 -1.68
N SER A 28 6.43 8.88 -1.76
CA SER A 28 7.52 9.16 -0.84
C SER A 28 7.00 9.21 0.60
N VAL A 29 7.89 9.08 1.58
CA VAL A 29 7.49 9.15 2.99
C VAL A 29 6.95 10.53 3.36
N ASP A 30 7.37 11.57 2.65
CA ASP A 30 6.95 12.95 2.88
C ASP A 30 5.48 13.11 2.46
N ASP A 31 5.12 12.65 1.26
CA ASP A 31 3.75 12.71 0.76
C ASP A 31 2.80 11.78 1.53
N PHE A 32 3.34 10.69 2.08
CA PHE A 32 2.56 9.75 2.90
C PHE A 32 2.14 10.38 4.24
N GLU A 33 2.96 11.25 4.84
CA GLU A 33 2.62 11.93 6.09
C GLU A 33 1.38 12.81 5.93
N ASP A 34 1.30 13.57 4.84
CA ASP A 34 0.14 14.41 4.52
C ASP A 34 -1.12 13.59 4.23
N LEU A 35 -0.96 12.44 3.55
CA LEU A 35 -2.07 11.50 3.34
C LEU A 35 -2.58 10.96 4.68
N PHE A 36 -1.67 10.65 5.61
CA PHE A 36 -1.98 10.08 6.91
C PHE A 36 -2.98 10.95 7.68
N ASP A 37 -2.68 12.25 7.80
CA ASP A 37 -3.46 13.21 8.60
C ASP A 37 -4.88 13.42 8.07
N LYS A 38 -5.06 13.30 6.75
CA LYS A 38 -6.33 13.63 6.08
C LYS A 38 -7.26 12.42 5.90
N ASN A 39 -6.70 11.22 5.76
CA ASN A 39 -7.46 10.10 5.20
C ASN A 39 -7.59 8.88 6.11
N ILE A 40 -6.74 8.74 7.13
CA ILE A 40 -6.73 7.53 7.95
C ILE A 40 -7.73 7.65 9.10
N ASN A 41 -8.62 6.67 9.18
CA ASN A 41 -9.60 6.56 10.26
C ASN A 41 -9.86 5.07 10.58
N CYS A 42 -10.74 4.77 11.54
CA CYS A 42 -11.02 3.39 11.95
C CYS A 42 -11.71 2.54 10.89
N SER A 43 -12.23 3.15 9.82
CA SER A 43 -12.82 2.43 8.70
C SER A 43 -11.80 2.01 7.63
N SER A 44 -10.59 2.57 7.66
CA SER A 44 -9.54 2.27 6.70
C SER A 44 -8.79 0.97 7.01
N TYR A 45 -8.03 0.49 6.03
CA TYR A 45 -7.13 -0.66 6.14
C TYR A 45 -5.68 -0.17 6.14
N LEU A 46 -4.86 -0.64 7.09
CA LEU A 46 -3.46 -0.24 7.18
C LEU A 46 -2.59 -1.42 7.60
N THR A 47 -1.67 -1.83 6.72
CA THR A 47 -0.77 -2.96 6.96
C THR A 47 0.67 -2.60 6.63
N ARG A 48 1.61 -3.15 7.39
CA ARG A 48 3.02 -3.17 7.01
C ARG A 48 3.33 -4.49 6.35
N VAL A 49 3.86 -4.41 5.15
CA VAL A 49 4.21 -5.54 4.31
C VAL A 49 5.70 -5.53 3.97
N LYS A 50 6.21 -6.64 3.44
CA LYS A 50 7.57 -6.77 2.94
C LYS A 50 7.56 -7.72 1.75
N SER A 51 8.03 -7.26 0.60
CA SER A 51 8.23 -8.14 -0.55
C SER A 51 9.40 -9.10 -0.28
N ILE A 52 9.19 -10.40 -0.51
CA ILE A 52 10.19 -11.46 -0.33
C ILE A 52 10.02 -12.47 -1.46
N GLY A 53 10.95 -12.48 -2.42
CA GLY A 53 11.01 -13.50 -3.46
C GLY A 53 9.76 -13.56 -4.34
N GLY A 54 9.18 -12.41 -4.70
CA GLY A 54 7.95 -12.34 -5.51
C GLY A 54 6.66 -12.57 -4.74
N LEU A 55 6.72 -12.75 -3.42
CA LEU A 55 5.56 -12.82 -2.53
C LEU A 55 5.52 -11.63 -1.58
N MET A 56 4.34 -11.36 -1.02
CA MET A 56 4.16 -10.33 -0.02
C MET A 56 4.00 -10.95 1.36
N LYS A 57 4.92 -10.62 2.28
CA LYS A 57 4.80 -10.98 3.69
C LYS A 57 4.16 -9.85 4.48
N VAL A 58 3.01 -10.11 5.09
CA VAL A 58 2.39 -9.20 6.06
C VAL A 58 3.20 -9.26 7.35
N LYS A 59 3.75 -8.12 7.78
CA LYS A 59 4.55 -8.01 9.01
C LYS A 59 3.72 -7.61 10.20
N LYS A 60 2.67 -6.81 9.98
CA LYS A 60 1.74 -6.36 11.00
C LYS A 60 0.53 -5.72 10.32
N ALA A 61 -0.65 -6.01 10.83
CA ALA A 61 -1.85 -5.24 10.54
C ALA A 61 -2.10 -4.25 11.68
N TYR A 62 -2.44 -3.01 11.33
CA TYR A 62 -2.65 -1.94 12.31
C TYR A 62 -4.09 -1.53 12.40
N ILE A 63 -4.80 -1.44 11.27
CA ILE A 63 -6.21 -1.10 11.22
C ILE A 63 -6.89 -2.12 10.31
N LYS A 64 -7.96 -2.74 10.82
CA LYS A 64 -8.87 -3.64 10.11
C LYS A 64 -8.15 -4.66 9.20
N ALA A 65 -7.39 -5.60 9.78
CA ALA A 65 -7.08 -6.82 9.04
C ALA A 65 -7.42 -8.02 9.90
N TYR A 66 -7.79 -9.12 9.25
CA TYR A 66 -8.14 -10.36 9.95
C TYR A 66 -6.88 -10.96 10.58
N ASP A 67 -7.02 -11.56 11.76
CA ASP A 67 -5.92 -12.24 12.47
C ASP A 67 -5.25 -13.30 11.59
N ALA A 68 -6.02 -13.94 10.70
CA ALA A 68 -5.55 -14.95 9.75
C ALA A 68 -4.48 -14.43 8.76
N VAL A 69 -4.34 -13.11 8.61
CA VAL A 69 -3.46 -12.49 7.62
C VAL A 69 -2.17 -11.95 8.27
N GLU A 70 -2.10 -11.87 9.60
CA GLU A 70 -0.89 -11.41 10.28
C GLU A 70 0.23 -12.46 10.14
N TYR A 71 1.45 -12.00 9.81
CA TYR A 71 2.63 -12.85 9.56
C TYR A 71 2.54 -13.78 8.33
N ALA A 72 1.38 -13.84 7.66
CA ALA A 72 1.17 -14.62 6.47
C ALA A 72 2.04 -14.11 5.30
N THR A 73 2.44 -15.05 4.44
CA THR A 73 3.11 -14.76 3.17
C THR A 73 2.20 -15.23 2.06
N MET A 74 1.89 -14.35 1.11
CA MET A 74 0.87 -14.59 0.10
C MET A 74 1.26 -13.99 -1.25
N PRO A 75 0.61 -14.41 -2.35
CA PRO A 75 0.73 -13.72 -3.62
C PRO A 75 0.22 -12.29 -3.50
N TYR A 76 0.80 -11.40 -4.32
CA TYR A 76 0.27 -10.06 -4.50
C TYR A 76 0.17 -9.73 -5.97
N VAL A 77 -0.77 -8.85 -6.31
CA VAL A 77 -1.03 -8.42 -7.67
C VAL A 77 -0.91 -6.91 -7.73
N ILE A 78 -0.12 -6.44 -8.71
CA ILE A 78 -0.06 -5.05 -9.15
C ILE A 78 -0.39 -5.09 -10.66
N PRO A 79 -1.22 -4.20 -11.21
CA PRO A 79 -1.45 -4.17 -12.65
C PRO A 79 -0.13 -3.98 -13.44
N GLU A 80 -0.05 -4.62 -14.61
CA GLU A 80 1.19 -4.86 -15.39
C GLU A 80 2.00 -3.60 -15.75
N PHE A 81 1.36 -2.43 -15.79
CA PHE A 81 1.96 -1.15 -16.20
C PHE A 81 2.25 -0.19 -15.04
N CYS A 82 2.06 -0.65 -13.81
CA CYS A 82 2.26 0.17 -12.63
C CYS A 82 3.69 0.07 -12.11
N GLN A 83 4.40 1.19 -12.14
CA GLN A 83 5.70 1.31 -11.48
C GLN A 83 5.48 1.76 -10.02
N CYS A 84 6.00 0.97 -9.08
CA CYS A 84 5.88 1.24 -7.64
C CYS A 84 7.18 0.83 -6.92
N ASP A 85 8.18 1.70 -6.96
CA ASP A 85 9.53 1.45 -6.42
C ASP A 85 9.53 1.28 -4.89
N GLU A 86 8.46 1.71 -4.24
CA GLU A 86 8.16 1.55 -2.82
C GLU A 86 8.01 0.07 -2.45
N ILE A 87 7.74 -0.82 -3.40
CA ILE A 87 7.67 -2.28 -3.22
C ILE A 87 8.96 -2.90 -3.73
N ASN A 88 9.94 -2.97 -2.85
CA ASN A 88 11.24 -3.54 -3.16
C ASN A 88 11.48 -4.81 -2.35
N ASN A 89 12.03 -5.84 -3.01
CA ASN A 89 12.37 -7.10 -2.37
C ASN A 89 13.33 -6.85 -1.19
N GLY A 90 12.98 -7.40 -0.03
CA GLY A 90 13.78 -7.23 1.19
C GLY A 90 13.51 -5.92 1.95
N VAL A 91 12.75 -4.98 1.41
CA VAL A 91 12.37 -3.72 2.07
C VAL A 91 10.91 -3.77 2.50
N ALA A 92 10.62 -3.20 3.67
CA ALA A 92 9.25 -3.11 4.15
C ALA A 92 8.54 -1.88 3.56
N SER A 93 7.22 -1.95 3.46
CA SER A 93 6.35 -0.90 2.94
C SER A 93 5.08 -0.84 3.77
N LEU A 94 4.40 0.30 3.77
CA LEU A 94 3.04 0.45 4.27
C LEU A 94 2.08 0.40 3.09
N VAL A 95 0.99 -0.33 3.28
CA VAL A 95 -0.15 -0.36 2.37
C VAL A 95 -1.35 0.20 3.11
N PHE A 96 -1.94 1.22 2.52
CA PHE A 96 -3.16 1.87 2.97
C PHE A 96 -4.26 1.67 1.94
N GLY A 97 -5.49 1.47 2.40
CA GLY A 97 -6.68 1.43 1.54
C GLY A 97 -7.93 1.88 2.28
N GLN A 98 -8.87 2.49 1.55
CA GLN A 98 -10.21 2.78 2.10
C GLN A 98 -11.15 1.55 2.05
N SER A 99 -10.76 0.53 1.30
CA SER A 99 -11.44 -0.75 1.14
C SER A 99 -10.47 -1.91 1.41
N ASP A 100 -11.03 -3.09 1.62
CA ASP A 100 -10.27 -4.32 1.80
C ASP A 100 -9.50 -4.67 0.53
N TYR A 101 -8.17 -4.65 0.61
CA TYR A 101 -7.26 -5.06 -0.46
C TYR A 101 -6.82 -6.53 -0.32
N PHE A 102 -7.30 -7.26 0.68
CA PHE A 102 -7.17 -8.71 0.74
C PHE A 102 -8.32 -9.34 -0.05
N ARG A 103 -7.97 -10.11 -1.09
CA ARG A 103 -8.95 -10.80 -1.93
C ARG A 103 -8.81 -12.30 -1.74
N THR A 104 -9.94 -12.95 -1.47
CA THR A 104 -10.00 -14.40 -1.39
C THR A 104 -10.47 -14.96 -2.72
N ASN A 105 -9.69 -15.83 -3.34
CA ASN A 105 -10.12 -16.63 -4.48
C ASN A 105 -10.18 -18.10 -4.07
N GLY A 106 -11.34 -18.53 -3.58
CA GLY A 106 -11.52 -19.87 -3.01
C GLY A 106 -10.75 -20.07 -1.71
N LYS A 107 -9.62 -20.80 -1.77
CA LYS A 107 -8.79 -21.13 -0.59
C LYS A 107 -7.57 -20.23 -0.40
N GLU A 108 -7.25 -19.39 -1.37
CA GLU A 108 -6.06 -18.54 -1.34
C GLU A 108 -6.45 -17.08 -1.12
N ILE A 109 -5.74 -16.42 -0.21
CA ILE A 109 -5.83 -14.98 0.03
C ILE A 109 -4.67 -14.34 -0.73
N SER A 110 -4.95 -13.31 -1.52
CA SER A 110 -3.95 -12.49 -2.19
C SER A 110 -4.11 -11.03 -1.81
N LEU A 111 -3.02 -10.28 -1.92
CA LEU A 111 -3.01 -8.84 -1.69
C LEU A 111 -3.06 -8.11 -3.03
N VAL A 112 -4.12 -7.33 -3.27
CA VAL A 112 -4.34 -6.62 -4.54
C VAL A 112 -4.03 -5.14 -4.34
N LEU A 113 -3.03 -4.64 -5.07
CA LEU A 113 -2.58 -3.26 -5.02
C LEU A 113 -2.99 -2.56 -6.31
N ASP A 114 -4.10 -1.83 -6.25
CA ASP A 114 -4.71 -1.09 -7.34
C ASP A 114 -4.94 0.38 -6.93
N SER A 115 -5.66 1.14 -7.75
CA SER A 115 -5.98 2.56 -7.51
C SER A 115 -6.74 2.86 -6.22
N GLY A 116 -7.30 1.86 -5.55
CA GLY A 116 -7.86 1.97 -4.20
C GLY A 116 -6.81 1.95 -3.09
N THR A 117 -5.56 1.65 -3.42
CA THR A 117 -4.46 1.51 -2.47
C THR A 117 -3.42 2.61 -2.61
N THR A 118 -2.79 2.94 -1.49
CA THR A 118 -1.60 3.79 -1.43
C THR A 118 -0.47 2.99 -0.79
N VAL A 119 0.71 3.06 -1.40
CA VAL A 119 1.90 2.36 -0.93
C VAL A 119 2.99 3.37 -0.61
N ALA A 120 3.61 3.23 0.55
CA ALA A 120 4.75 4.04 0.94
C ALA A 120 5.89 3.16 1.45
N LYS A 121 7.12 3.48 1.06
CA LYS A 121 8.29 2.77 1.55
C LYS A 121 8.42 2.95 3.06
N TRP A 122 8.77 1.90 3.79
CA TRP A 122 9.09 2.02 5.21
C TRP A 122 10.49 2.65 5.37
N ASP A 123 10.57 3.97 5.32
CA ASP A 123 11.82 4.70 5.46
C ASP A 123 12.23 4.87 6.94
N GLY A 124 12.90 3.85 7.45
CA GLY A 124 13.80 3.97 8.59
C GLY A 124 13.21 4.72 9.80
N LYS A 125 13.87 5.82 10.19
CA LYS A 125 13.55 6.60 11.40
C LYS A 125 12.34 7.51 11.20
N LYS A 126 12.19 8.14 10.03
CA LYS A 126 11.11 9.08 9.75
C LYS A 126 9.76 8.38 9.75
N MET A 127 9.63 7.29 8.99
CA MET A 127 8.39 6.50 8.98
C MET A 127 8.07 5.98 10.39
N ARG A 128 9.08 5.53 11.15
CA ARG A 128 8.89 5.12 12.55
C ARG A 128 8.33 6.23 13.45
N ASN A 129 8.75 7.48 13.25
CA ASN A 129 8.26 8.62 14.03
C ASN A 129 6.80 8.94 13.68
N ILE A 130 6.47 9.09 12.38
CA ILE A 130 5.09 9.28 11.90
C ILE A 130 4.18 8.22 12.51
N PHE A 131 4.64 6.96 12.45
CA PHE A 131 3.89 5.83 12.95
C PHE A 131 3.72 5.83 14.48
N ARG A 132 4.76 6.22 15.22
CA ARG A 132 4.71 6.27 16.69
C ARG A 132 3.83 7.41 17.19
N GLU A 133 3.97 8.58 16.59
CA GLU A 133 3.33 9.82 17.06
C GLU A 133 1.89 9.90 16.59
N LYS A 134 1.63 9.61 15.32
CA LYS A 134 0.29 9.77 14.73
C LYS A 134 -0.51 8.47 14.78
N MET A 135 0.08 7.36 14.31
CA MET A 135 -0.66 6.09 14.18
C MET A 135 -0.93 5.42 15.53
N VAL A 136 0.09 5.18 16.36
CA VAL A 136 -0.10 4.46 17.63
C VAL A 136 -0.89 5.30 18.64
N GLN A 137 -0.56 6.58 18.78
CA GLN A 137 -1.15 7.40 19.84
C GLN A 137 -2.55 7.91 19.47
N GLU A 138 -2.78 8.28 18.21
CA GLU A 138 -4.02 8.97 17.85
C GLU A 138 -5.06 8.06 17.22
N ILE A 139 -4.66 7.13 16.35
CA ILE A 139 -5.60 6.33 15.56
C ILE A 139 -5.77 4.92 16.14
N TYR A 140 -4.67 4.16 16.29
CA TYR A 140 -4.73 2.78 16.78
C TYR A 140 -5.39 2.69 18.15
N ARG A 141 -5.01 3.54 19.11
CA ARG A 141 -5.65 3.57 20.45
C ARG A 141 -7.15 3.90 20.41
N LYS A 142 -7.59 4.74 19.48
CA LYS A 142 -9.02 5.06 19.32
C LYS A 142 -9.76 3.88 18.70
N CYS A 143 -9.19 3.26 17.67
CA CYS A 143 -9.81 2.15 16.97
C CYS A 143 -9.76 0.85 17.77
N SER A 144 -8.71 0.56 18.55
CA SER A 144 -8.60 -0.64 19.38
C SER A 144 -9.67 -0.67 20.48
N ARG A 145 -9.95 0.48 21.12
CA ARG A 145 -11.05 0.62 22.09
C ARG A 145 -12.43 0.43 21.46
N PHE A 146 -12.59 0.75 20.17
CA PHE A 146 -13.84 0.54 19.44
C PHE A 146 -14.12 -0.96 19.25
N PHE A 147 -13.10 -1.80 19.08
CA PHE A 147 -13.28 -3.26 18.95
C PHE A 147 -13.52 -3.98 20.29
N GLU A 148 -13.06 -3.42 21.42
CA GLU A 148 -13.32 -3.97 22.77
C GLU A 148 -14.76 -3.69 23.28
N GLY A 149 -15.49 -2.75 22.66
CA GLY A 149 -16.88 -2.42 23.05
C GLY A 149 -17.96 -3.31 22.41
N TYR A 150 -17.57 -4.26 21.56
CA TYR A 150 -18.46 -5.16 20.83
C TYR A 150 -18.27 -6.65 21.20
N SER A 151 -17.50 -6.94 22.25
CA SER A 151 -17.31 -8.30 22.79
C SER A 151 -18.27 -8.60 23.94
#